data_AF-V6JPS6-F1
#
_entry.id   AF-V6JPS6-F1
#
_cell.length_a   1.000
_cell.length_b   1.000
_cell.length_c   1.000
_cell.angle_alpha   90.00
_cell.angle_beta   90.00
_cell.angle_gamma   90.00
#
_symmetry.space_group_name_H-M   'P 1'
#
loop_
_entity.id
_entity.type
_entity.pdbx_description
1 polymer ?
#
loop_
_entity_poly.entity_id
_entity_poly.type
_entity_poly.pdbx_seq_one_letter_code
_entity_poly.pdbx_strand_id
1 'polypeptide(L)'
;WQLLRIRGVRPDQADGFARALLGAAGGPGDERRGRALTVWLLEQAALAGHTALELPTLDAALGRQSVPDPDAAVQSTLAEGEALAFQDALEEPGAAAPQQAEEGEEEERPVRVLVGLERYALAEESLADGLARLVNSLSKETDQAWRTAADAVSGGAAELVRAVAGHGLVLHTGGETARTEPAALLGAARAAGLRAFAVCHTPDGRHRIAAQPGADPAEHSVGTVAGLLSGAEGPGRDTDGALELDLLIVLDAPQLDVESAAMLVESLPDGARLVLSGDPAVLWSAGPGRVFADLLAARVCPQIASRVPDPGPIGELVSGIGVGELNQVAAPGKEIVIVPVRDAGEAVHRTVQLVADSVPRAIGIPADQTVVITPGHGGAAGTRALNSALKERLNPGPGRFGGFDPGDRIAYSPAPGRTVPGVVVKADADGLHLTCAGAPVVVPRERVEGAVRHGWALTAHQAVGARWLAAVVVLPGDAAQALSRPWVYTAFGRAERHLSVVHGVEQALPKAVAETPAKPRTTRLQTLLRAQVPND
;
A
#
# COMPACT_ATOMS: atom_id res chain seq x y z
N TRP A 1 -28.69 14.32 6.03
CA TRP A 1 -27.24 14.21 5.77
C TRP A 1 -26.61 12.84 5.98
N GLN A 2 -27.30 11.84 6.58
CA GLN A 2 -26.78 10.46 6.70
C GLN A 2 -26.33 9.83 5.37
N LEU A 3 -26.90 10.27 4.23
CA LEU A 3 -26.48 9.86 2.89
C LEU A 3 -24.99 10.10 2.59
N LEU A 4 -24.32 11.00 3.32
CA LEU A 4 -22.86 11.20 3.19
C LEU A 4 -22.04 9.98 3.60
N ARG A 5 -22.61 9.03 4.35
CA ARG A 5 -21.99 7.74 4.64
C ARG A 5 -21.97 6.80 3.42
N ILE A 6 -22.76 7.10 2.38
CA ILE A 6 -22.78 6.32 1.14
C ILE A 6 -21.66 6.83 0.24
N ARG A 7 -20.78 5.92 -0.19
CA ARG A 7 -19.63 6.23 -1.03
C ARG A 7 -20.07 6.93 -2.32
N GLY A 8 -19.42 8.06 -2.64
CA GLY A 8 -19.67 8.83 -3.86
C GLY A 8 -20.76 9.90 -3.74
N VAL A 9 -21.52 9.92 -2.64
CA VAL A 9 -22.44 11.04 -2.35
C VAL A 9 -21.64 12.26 -1.92
N ARG A 10 -21.96 13.40 -2.54
CA ARG A 10 -21.31 14.68 -2.26
C ARG A 10 -22.14 15.57 -1.32
N PRO A 11 -21.52 16.52 -0.60
CA PRO A 11 -22.21 17.50 0.24
C PRO A 11 -23.38 18.21 -0.45
N ASP A 12 -23.20 18.65 -1.70
CA ASP A 12 -24.24 19.35 -2.48
C ASP A 12 -25.49 18.49 -2.69
N GLN A 13 -25.29 17.19 -2.94
CA GLN A 13 -26.38 16.23 -3.12
C GLN A 13 -27.11 15.98 -1.80
N ALA A 14 -26.37 15.75 -0.72
CA ALA A 14 -26.95 15.53 0.61
C ALA A 14 -27.71 16.78 1.11
N ASP A 15 -27.19 17.98 0.88
CA ASP A 15 -27.83 19.26 1.16
C ASP A 15 -29.11 19.43 0.33
N GLY A 16 -29.13 18.97 -0.92
CA GLY A 16 -30.34 18.95 -1.77
C GLY A 16 -31.46 18.10 -1.16
N PHE A 17 -31.16 16.87 -0.76
CA PHE A 17 -32.13 15.98 -0.11
C PHE A 17 -32.61 16.53 1.24
N ALA A 18 -31.68 17.05 2.05
CA ALA A 18 -32.03 17.62 3.35
C ALA A 18 -32.96 18.82 3.21
N ARG A 19 -32.71 19.73 2.26
CA ARG A 19 -33.59 20.87 1.97
C ARG A 19 -34.97 20.43 1.49
N ALA A 20 -35.03 19.41 0.62
CA ALA A 20 -36.31 18.88 0.14
C ALA A 20 -37.16 18.27 1.27
N LEU A 21 -36.53 17.64 2.26
CA LEU A 21 -37.20 17.00 3.39
C LEU A 21 -37.53 17.95 4.54
N LEU A 22 -36.61 18.86 4.88
CA LEU A 22 -36.64 19.67 6.10
C LEU A 22 -37.06 21.13 5.86
N GLY A 23 -37.11 21.58 4.60
CA GLY A 23 -37.43 22.97 4.26
C GLY A 23 -36.46 23.96 4.91
N ALA A 24 -36.99 25.03 5.51
CA ALA A 24 -36.20 26.09 6.16
C ALA A 24 -35.42 25.61 7.40
N ALA A 25 -35.80 24.48 8.00
CA ALA A 25 -35.08 23.90 9.13
C ALA A 25 -33.76 23.23 8.71
N GLY A 26 -33.57 22.92 7.42
CA GLY A 26 -32.37 22.27 6.88
C GLY A 26 -31.29 23.26 6.44
N GLY A 27 -30.94 24.22 7.31
CA GLY A 27 -29.98 25.29 7.00
C GLY A 27 -28.50 24.90 7.20
N PRO A 28 -27.54 25.75 6.77
CA PRO A 28 -26.11 25.51 6.95
C PRO A 28 -25.66 25.36 8.41
N GLY A 29 -26.37 26.01 9.34
CA GLY A 29 -26.13 25.92 10.78
C GLY A 29 -26.84 24.77 11.50
N ASP A 30 -27.46 23.84 10.77
CA ASP A 30 -28.03 22.63 11.39
C ASP A 30 -26.89 21.75 11.93
N GLU A 31 -26.91 21.45 13.23
CA GLU A 31 -25.89 20.63 13.90
C GLU A 31 -25.73 19.25 13.25
N ARG A 32 -26.82 18.67 12.73
CA ARG A 32 -26.79 17.37 12.03
C ARG A 32 -26.00 17.45 10.73
N ARG A 33 -25.99 18.62 10.09
CA ARG A 33 -25.18 18.89 8.89
C ARG A 33 -23.71 19.03 9.28
N GLY A 34 -23.41 19.85 10.29
CA GLY A 34 -22.06 20.04 10.79
C GLY A 34 -21.37 18.71 11.11
N ARG A 35 -22.00 17.89 11.96
CA ARG A 35 -21.49 16.57 12.35
C ARG A 35 -21.30 15.63 11.15
N ALA A 36 -22.30 15.53 10.27
CA ALA A 36 -22.19 14.67 9.08
C ALA A 36 -21.08 15.10 8.12
N LEU A 37 -20.80 16.41 8.02
CA LEU A 37 -19.68 16.94 7.24
C LEU A 37 -18.33 16.70 7.91
N THR A 38 -18.25 16.79 9.24
CA THR A 38 -17.04 16.43 10.00
C THR A 38 -16.64 14.99 9.70
N VAL A 39 -17.56 14.04 9.86
CA VAL A 39 -17.31 12.62 9.54
C VAL A 39 -16.96 12.45 8.06
N TRP A 40 -17.69 13.08 7.15
CA TRP A 40 -17.41 12.97 5.71
C TRP A 40 -16.02 13.52 5.33
N LEU A 41 -15.56 14.61 5.94
CA LEU A 41 -14.23 15.18 5.72
C LEU A 41 -13.13 14.25 6.24
N LEU A 42 -13.34 13.66 7.41
CA LEU A 42 -12.42 12.65 7.96
C LEU A 42 -12.39 11.39 7.07
N GLU A 43 -13.52 10.96 6.52
CA GLU A 43 -13.57 9.89 5.50
C GLU A 43 -12.79 10.26 4.23
N GLN A 44 -12.90 11.50 3.75
CA GLN A 44 -12.08 11.95 2.60
C GLN A 44 -10.59 11.96 2.94
N ALA A 45 -10.23 12.35 4.17
CA ALA A 45 -8.85 12.28 4.64
C ALA A 45 -8.34 10.84 4.72
N ALA A 46 -9.19 9.90 5.17
CA ALA A 46 -8.87 8.47 5.17
C ALA A 46 -8.64 7.92 3.77
N LEU A 47 -9.45 8.32 2.79
CA LEU A 47 -9.23 7.98 1.38
C LEU A 47 -7.93 8.58 0.80
N ALA A 48 -7.44 9.67 1.38
CA ALA A 48 -6.13 10.25 1.06
C ALA A 48 -4.97 9.65 1.87
N GLY A 49 -5.28 8.74 2.80
CA GLY A 49 -4.32 7.96 3.58
C GLY A 49 -4.10 8.44 5.02
N HIS A 50 -4.76 9.52 5.46
CA HIS A 50 -4.65 10.00 6.85
C HIS A 50 -5.46 9.11 7.80
N THR A 51 -5.00 8.92 9.04
CA THR A 51 -5.85 8.34 10.12
C THR A 51 -6.49 9.42 10.98
N ALA A 52 -5.88 10.62 11.01
CA ALA A 52 -6.38 11.80 11.71
C ALA A 52 -6.09 13.09 10.91
N LEU A 53 -6.73 14.19 11.28
CA LEU A 53 -6.42 15.54 10.81
C LEU A 53 -6.06 16.43 11.99
N GLU A 54 -5.20 17.42 11.77
CA GLU A 54 -5.04 18.51 12.73
C GLU A 54 -6.32 19.34 12.80
N LEU A 55 -6.74 19.72 14.01
CA LEU A 55 -7.96 20.47 14.25
C LEU A 55 -8.07 21.74 13.36
N PRO A 56 -7.03 22.60 13.23
CA PRO A 56 -7.11 23.76 12.34
C PRO A 56 -7.33 23.42 10.85
N THR A 57 -6.83 22.25 10.40
CA THR A 57 -7.05 21.78 9.03
C THR A 57 -8.50 21.34 8.82
N LEU A 58 -9.07 20.66 9.82
CA LEU A 58 -10.46 20.23 9.81
C LEU A 58 -11.41 21.44 9.87
N ASP A 59 -11.13 22.42 10.74
CA ASP A 59 -11.95 23.64 10.87
C ASP A 59 -11.98 24.45 9.58
N ALA A 60 -10.80 24.63 8.96
CA ALA A 60 -10.70 25.29 7.66
C ALA A 60 -11.47 24.53 6.57
N ALA A 61 -11.50 23.19 6.61
CA ALA A 61 -12.25 22.38 5.67
C ALA A 61 -13.77 22.46 5.89
N LEU A 62 -14.23 22.47 7.14
CA LEU A 62 -15.63 22.68 7.52
C LEU A 62 -16.11 24.09 7.11
N GLY A 63 -15.29 25.10 7.33
CA GLY A 63 -15.57 26.47 6.88
C GLY A 63 -15.76 26.56 5.36
N ARG A 64 -14.94 25.85 4.56
CA ARG A 64 -15.12 25.74 3.10
C ARG A 64 -16.43 25.05 2.71
N GLN A 65 -17.00 24.22 3.57
CA GLN A 65 -18.32 23.60 3.39
C GLN A 65 -19.46 24.46 3.96
N SER A 66 -19.20 25.73 4.28
CA SER A 66 -20.17 26.69 4.84
C SER A 66 -20.76 26.22 6.17
N VAL A 67 -19.98 25.54 7.01
CA VAL A 67 -20.34 25.27 8.41
C VAL A 67 -20.05 26.55 9.22
N PRO A 68 -21.06 27.20 9.84
CA PRO A 68 -20.86 28.49 10.51
C PRO A 68 -19.98 28.43 11.76
N ASP A 69 -20.06 27.31 12.50
CA ASP A 69 -19.31 27.06 13.72
C ASP A 69 -18.62 25.68 13.61
N PRO A 70 -17.41 25.62 13.04
CA PRO A 70 -16.65 24.38 12.91
C PRO A 70 -16.35 23.72 14.26
N ASP A 71 -15.97 24.51 15.26
CA ASP A 71 -15.61 24.01 16.59
C ASP A 71 -16.80 23.29 17.23
N ALA A 72 -17.99 23.90 17.22
CA ALA A 72 -19.20 23.25 17.73
C ALA A 72 -19.56 21.98 16.95
N ALA A 73 -19.35 21.96 15.63
CA ALA A 73 -19.57 20.77 14.81
C ALA A 73 -18.61 19.63 15.18
N VAL A 74 -17.33 19.93 15.41
CA VAL A 74 -16.34 18.95 15.87
C VAL A 74 -16.71 18.44 17.27
N GLN A 75 -16.99 19.33 18.23
CA GLN A 75 -17.38 18.93 19.59
C GLN A 75 -18.64 18.06 19.61
N SER A 76 -19.65 18.39 18.79
CA SER A 76 -20.84 17.53 18.63
C SER A 76 -20.50 16.16 18.06
N THR A 77 -19.53 16.07 17.14
CA THR A 77 -19.07 14.80 16.57
C THR A 77 -18.36 13.94 17.61
N LEU A 78 -17.52 14.55 18.45
CA LEU A 78 -16.83 13.90 19.56
C LEU A 78 -17.81 13.39 20.62
N ALA A 79 -18.81 14.20 20.97
CA ALA A 79 -19.82 13.84 21.98
C ALA A 79 -20.68 12.63 21.56
N GLU A 80 -20.90 12.45 20.26
CA GLU A 80 -21.63 11.29 19.70
C GLU A 80 -20.72 10.06 19.46
N GLY A 81 -19.41 10.16 19.76
CA GLY A 81 -18.44 9.08 19.59
C GLY A 81 -18.08 8.76 18.13
N GLU A 82 -18.48 9.58 17.16
CA GLU A 82 -18.19 9.33 15.74
C GLU A 82 -16.73 9.69 15.36
N ALA A 83 -16.06 10.46 16.21
CA ALA A 83 -14.65 10.81 16.11
C ALA A 83 -14.02 10.88 17.50
N LEU A 84 -12.70 10.81 17.55
CA LEU A 84 -11.90 10.95 18.77
C LEU A 84 -10.90 12.09 18.61
N ALA A 85 -10.60 12.77 19.72
CA ALA A 85 -9.64 13.86 19.77
C ALA A 85 -8.43 13.46 20.63
N PHE A 86 -7.24 13.86 20.19
CA PHE A 86 -5.97 13.51 20.81
C PHE A 86 -5.09 14.74 20.94
N GLN A 87 -4.33 14.78 22.01
CA GLN A 87 -3.41 15.86 22.33
C GLN A 87 -1.99 15.32 22.27
N ASP A 88 -1.25 15.72 21.24
CA ASP A 88 0.16 15.40 21.09
C ASP A 88 0.98 16.60 21.55
N ALA A 89 1.86 16.43 22.54
CA ALA A 89 2.85 17.46 22.87
C ALA A 89 3.80 17.64 21.68
N LEU A 90 4.02 18.88 21.25
CA LEU A 90 5.00 19.17 20.21
C LEU A 90 6.41 19.06 20.80
N GLU A 91 7.23 18.16 20.26
CA GLU A 91 8.67 18.12 20.55
C GLU A 91 9.35 19.27 19.78
N GLU A 92 9.99 20.21 20.47
CA GLU A 92 10.86 21.19 19.82
C GLU A 92 12.15 20.50 19.33
N PRO A 93 12.51 20.60 18.03
CA PRO A 93 13.74 20.02 17.53
C PRO A 93 14.96 20.71 18.18
N GLY A 94 15.62 20.03 19.12
CA GLY A 94 16.82 20.53 19.81
C GLY A 94 16.64 20.83 21.29
N ALA A 95 15.47 20.61 21.88
CA ALA A 95 15.30 20.68 23.33
C ALA A 95 16.13 19.56 24.01
N ALA A 96 17.06 19.96 24.88
CA ALA A 96 17.88 19.02 25.64
C ALA A 96 16.99 18.13 26.54
N ALA A 97 17.45 16.89 26.78
CA ALA A 97 16.83 16.00 27.76
C ALA A 97 16.66 16.72 29.11
N PRO A 98 15.56 16.48 29.85
CA PRO A 98 15.21 17.29 31.00
C PRO A 98 16.33 17.25 32.04
N GLN A 99 17.04 18.36 32.22
CA GLN A 99 17.67 18.65 33.49
C GLN A 99 16.53 18.84 34.50
N GLN A 100 16.63 18.19 35.66
CA GLN A 100 15.71 18.39 36.78
C GLN A 100 15.61 19.89 37.07
N ALA A 101 14.58 20.53 36.54
CA ALA A 101 14.26 21.91 36.84
C ALA A 101 13.58 21.93 38.21
N GLU A 102 14.06 22.83 39.07
CA GLU A 102 13.50 23.10 40.38
C GLU A 102 12.00 23.44 40.28
N GLU A 103 11.24 22.99 41.27
CA GLU A 103 9.80 23.17 41.41
C GLU A 103 9.39 24.64 41.20
N GLY A 104 8.64 24.96 40.14
CA GLY A 104 8.04 26.29 40.04
C GLY A 104 7.34 26.71 38.75
N GLU A 105 7.79 26.31 37.56
CA GLU A 105 7.23 26.83 36.29
C GLU A 105 7.12 25.71 35.24
N GLU A 106 5.93 25.11 35.12
CA GLU A 106 5.60 24.27 33.96
C GLU A 106 5.41 25.21 32.75
N GLU A 107 6.42 25.33 31.88
CA GLU A 107 6.24 25.95 30.57
C GLU A 107 5.14 25.17 29.81
N GLU A 108 4.01 25.84 29.51
CA GLU A 108 2.91 25.28 28.72
C GLU A 108 3.44 24.88 27.33
N ARG A 109 3.77 23.59 27.19
CA ARG A 109 4.24 23.04 25.92
C ARG A 109 3.11 23.16 24.89
N PRO A 110 3.38 23.67 23.67
CA PRO A 110 2.35 23.77 22.67
C PRO A 110 1.86 22.36 22.28
N VAL A 111 0.54 22.17 22.31
CA VAL A 111 -0.11 20.89 22.02
C VAL A 111 -0.74 20.92 20.65
N ARG A 112 -0.51 19.88 19.86
CA ARG A 112 -1.22 19.64 18.61
C ARG A 112 -2.46 18.80 18.90
N VAL A 113 -3.63 19.32 18.51
CA VAL A 113 -4.89 18.57 18.59
C VAL A 113 -5.15 17.85 17.28
N LEU A 114 -5.26 16.52 17.35
CA LEU A 114 -5.62 15.65 16.23
C LEU A 114 -7.04 15.14 16.41
N VAL A 115 -7.81 15.07 15.33
CA VAL A 115 -9.15 14.50 15.29
C VAL A 115 -9.18 13.38 14.25
N GLY A 116 -9.57 12.19 14.65
CA GLY A 116 -9.62 11.00 13.79
C GLY A 116 -10.95 10.25 13.91
N LEU A 117 -11.28 9.43 12.92
CA LEU A 117 -12.42 8.51 13.03
C LEU A 117 -12.09 7.43 14.07
N GLU A 118 -13.07 7.11 14.90
CA GLU A 118 -12.94 6.12 15.99
C GLU A 118 -12.25 4.83 15.52
N ARG A 119 -12.72 4.23 14.42
CA ARG A 119 -12.16 2.97 13.88
C ARG A 119 -10.65 3.02 13.59
N TYR A 120 -10.14 4.15 13.09
CA TYR A 120 -8.71 4.28 12.75
C TYR A 120 -7.88 4.61 13.97
N ALA A 121 -8.43 5.40 14.89
CA ALA A 121 -7.79 5.66 16.16
C ALA A 121 -7.63 4.37 16.99
N LEU A 122 -8.69 3.57 17.11
CA LEU A 122 -8.64 2.28 17.79
C LEU A 122 -7.67 1.32 17.08
N ALA A 123 -7.67 1.27 15.75
CA ALA A 123 -6.71 0.46 15.01
C ALA A 123 -5.25 0.89 15.26
N GLU A 124 -4.94 2.18 15.36
CA GLU A 124 -3.59 2.66 15.69
C GLU A 124 -3.19 2.29 17.13
N GLU A 125 -4.11 2.40 18.08
CA GLU A 125 -3.87 2.04 19.49
C GLU A 125 -3.67 0.54 19.66
N SER A 126 -4.58 -0.29 19.13
CA SER A 126 -4.44 -1.74 19.15
C SER A 126 -3.19 -2.22 18.44
N LEU A 127 -2.80 -1.58 17.32
CA LEU A 127 -1.56 -1.90 16.63
C LEU A 127 -0.34 -1.53 17.49
N ALA A 128 -0.32 -0.36 18.12
CA ALA A 128 0.78 0.06 18.99
C ALA A 128 0.93 -0.91 20.18
N ASP A 129 -0.17 -1.20 20.87
CA ASP A 129 -0.21 -2.11 22.03
C ASP A 129 0.25 -3.51 21.63
N GLY A 130 -0.26 -4.02 20.51
CA GLY A 130 0.10 -5.34 19.99
C GLY A 130 1.57 -5.45 19.60
N LEU A 131 2.15 -4.40 19.01
CA LEU A 131 3.57 -4.35 18.67
C LEU A 131 4.44 -4.24 19.92
N ALA A 132 4.06 -3.40 20.89
CA ALA A 132 4.75 -3.29 22.17
C ALA A 132 4.72 -4.62 22.93
N ARG A 133 3.59 -5.34 22.89
CA ARG A 133 3.48 -6.71 23.41
C ARG A 133 4.46 -7.66 22.76
N LEU A 134 4.58 -7.66 21.43
CA LEU A 134 5.54 -8.54 20.72
C LEU A 134 6.99 -8.21 21.08
N VAL A 135 7.34 -6.93 21.16
CA VAL A 135 8.69 -6.48 21.57
C VAL A 135 9.05 -7.04 22.96
N ASN A 136 8.09 -7.07 23.88
CA ASN A 136 8.31 -7.43 25.28
C ASN A 136 8.05 -8.90 25.64
N SER A 137 7.58 -9.74 24.71
CA SER A 137 7.09 -11.11 25.02
C SER A 137 7.95 -12.27 24.52
N LEU A 138 9.23 -12.04 24.20
CA LEU A 138 10.13 -13.09 23.66
C LEU A 138 10.08 -14.42 24.45
N SER A 139 9.72 -15.50 23.76
CA SER A 139 9.64 -16.84 24.35
C SER A 139 11.02 -17.52 24.45
N LYS A 140 11.39 -17.92 25.68
CA LYS A 140 12.60 -18.71 25.97
C LYS A 140 12.52 -20.16 25.50
N GLU A 141 11.31 -20.69 25.28
CA GLU A 141 11.11 -22.09 24.89
C GLU A 141 11.68 -22.38 23.50
N THR A 142 11.71 -21.36 22.64
CA THR A 142 12.20 -21.47 21.27
C THR A 142 13.68 -21.08 21.10
N ASP A 143 14.37 -20.66 22.17
CA ASP A 143 15.73 -20.11 22.10
C ASP A 143 16.72 -21.04 21.39
N GLN A 144 16.65 -22.34 21.67
CA GLN A 144 17.55 -23.31 21.06
C GLN A 144 17.29 -23.46 19.55
N ALA A 145 16.02 -23.46 19.14
CA ALA A 145 15.66 -23.52 17.72
C ALA A 145 16.12 -22.25 16.98
N TRP A 146 16.00 -21.07 17.60
CA TRP A 146 16.48 -19.82 17.01
C TRP A 146 18.00 -19.75 16.88
N ARG A 147 18.75 -20.30 17.84
CA ARG A 147 20.21 -20.46 17.70
C ARG A 147 20.55 -21.36 16.53
N THR A 148 19.88 -22.51 16.42
CA THR A 148 20.06 -23.43 15.28
C THR A 148 19.74 -22.76 13.94
N ALA A 149 18.66 -21.98 13.85
CA ALA A 149 18.33 -21.22 12.65
C ALA A 149 19.40 -20.17 12.31
N ALA A 150 19.92 -19.44 13.30
CA ALA A 150 20.96 -18.43 13.13
C ALA A 150 22.30 -19.02 12.66
N ASP A 151 22.68 -20.20 13.19
CA ASP A 151 23.92 -20.89 12.81
C ASP A 151 23.85 -21.51 11.41
N ALA A 152 22.64 -21.82 10.92
CA ALA A 152 22.42 -22.44 9.61
C ALA A 152 22.52 -21.44 8.43
N VAL A 153 22.41 -20.13 8.68
CA VAL A 153 22.38 -19.11 7.63
C VAL A 153 23.68 -18.32 7.60
N SER A 154 24.20 -18.10 6.40
CA SER A 154 25.40 -17.29 6.14
C SER A 154 25.10 -16.19 5.11
N GLY A 155 26.03 -15.25 4.94
CA GLY A 155 25.86 -14.14 3.99
C GLY A 155 24.90 -13.05 4.48
N GLY A 156 24.25 -12.35 3.55
CA GLY A 156 23.39 -11.18 3.84
C GLY A 156 22.21 -11.50 4.77
N ALA A 157 21.61 -12.69 4.62
CA ALA A 157 20.49 -13.13 5.46
C ALA A 157 20.89 -13.40 6.92
N ALA A 158 22.17 -13.64 7.22
CA ALA A 158 22.61 -13.97 8.58
C ALA A 158 22.40 -12.82 9.58
N GLU A 159 22.50 -11.57 9.12
CA GLU A 159 22.20 -10.39 9.94
C GLU A 159 20.73 -10.35 10.33
N LEU A 160 19.83 -10.57 9.37
CA LEU A 160 18.38 -10.64 9.60
C LEU A 160 18.03 -11.78 10.57
N VAL A 161 18.53 -12.99 10.35
CA VAL A 161 18.21 -14.14 11.21
C VAL A 161 18.68 -13.94 12.64
N ARG A 162 19.88 -13.38 12.85
CA ARG A 162 20.38 -13.05 14.19
C ARG A 162 19.53 -11.97 14.87
N ALA A 163 19.09 -10.95 14.13
CA ALA A 163 18.20 -9.93 14.67
C ALA A 163 16.88 -10.56 15.13
N VAL A 164 16.27 -11.41 14.30
CA VAL A 164 15.01 -12.11 14.62
C VAL A 164 15.19 -13.05 15.80
N ALA A 165 16.29 -13.79 15.90
CA ALA A 165 16.55 -14.66 17.04
C ALA A 165 16.48 -13.91 18.39
N GLY A 166 16.93 -12.66 18.43
CA GLY A 166 16.99 -11.84 19.65
C GLY A 166 15.84 -10.87 19.89
N HIS A 167 14.89 -10.70 18.95
CA HIS A 167 13.87 -9.65 19.03
C HIS A 167 12.50 -10.12 18.56
N GLY A 168 11.43 -9.69 19.24
CA GLY A 168 10.05 -10.04 18.89
C GLY A 168 9.53 -9.32 17.65
N LEU A 169 10.10 -8.16 17.34
CA LEU A 169 9.79 -7.36 16.15
C LEU A 169 11.10 -6.97 15.45
N VAL A 170 11.16 -7.16 14.13
CA VAL A 170 12.29 -6.73 13.30
C VAL A 170 11.77 -6.10 12.00
N LEU A 171 12.36 -4.98 11.61
CA LEU A 171 12.13 -4.38 10.30
C LEU A 171 13.24 -4.79 9.34
N HIS A 172 12.87 -5.09 8.10
CA HIS A 172 13.81 -5.41 7.04
C HIS A 172 13.52 -4.54 5.81
N THR A 173 14.52 -3.83 5.29
CA THR A 173 14.33 -2.95 4.13
C THR A 173 15.18 -3.40 2.94
N GLY A 174 14.57 -3.48 1.77
CA GLY A 174 15.29 -3.76 0.53
C GLY A 174 14.36 -3.86 -0.68
N GLY A 175 14.96 -3.84 -1.86
CA GLY A 175 14.26 -4.00 -3.14
C GLY A 175 13.84 -5.44 -3.41
N GLU A 176 13.65 -5.80 -4.67
CA GLU A 176 13.11 -7.11 -5.03
C GLU A 176 14.08 -8.26 -4.72
N THR A 177 15.36 -8.07 -4.98
CA THR A 177 16.40 -9.09 -4.78
C THR A 177 16.60 -9.38 -3.29
N ALA A 178 16.33 -8.40 -2.43
CA ALA A 178 16.39 -8.55 -0.98
C ALA A 178 15.36 -9.56 -0.42
N ARG A 179 14.33 -9.94 -1.19
CA ARG A 179 13.37 -11.00 -0.78
C ARG A 179 14.03 -12.36 -0.53
N THR A 180 15.23 -12.58 -1.06
CA THR A 180 16.04 -13.78 -0.78
C THR A 180 16.39 -13.92 0.70
N GLU A 181 16.54 -12.80 1.43
CA GLU A 181 16.94 -12.82 2.84
C GLU A 181 15.79 -13.26 3.77
N PRO A 182 14.55 -12.71 3.67
CA PRO A 182 13.40 -13.27 4.36
C PRO A 182 13.02 -14.69 3.92
N ALA A 183 13.26 -15.08 2.65
CA ALA A 183 13.07 -16.47 2.21
C ALA A 183 14.03 -17.43 2.93
N ALA A 184 15.31 -17.05 3.05
CA ALA A 184 16.30 -17.82 3.79
C ALA A 184 15.96 -17.92 5.29
N LEU A 185 15.45 -16.83 5.89
CA LEU A 185 14.92 -16.84 7.25
C LEU A 185 13.77 -17.83 7.41
N LEU A 186 12.79 -17.80 6.50
CA LEU A 186 11.65 -18.72 6.51
C LEU A 186 12.12 -20.18 6.47
N GLY A 187 13.01 -20.51 5.52
CA GLY A 187 13.58 -21.85 5.38
C GLY A 187 14.35 -22.31 6.62
N ALA A 188 15.20 -21.44 7.17
CA ALA A 188 16.01 -21.74 8.36
C ALA A 188 15.16 -21.94 9.62
N ALA A 189 14.13 -21.11 9.82
CA ALA A 189 13.22 -21.25 10.95
C ALA A 189 12.46 -22.58 10.88
N ARG A 190 11.92 -22.94 9.72
CA ARG A 190 11.22 -24.23 9.52
C ARG A 190 12.16 -25.43 9.69
N ALA A 191 13.38 -25.34 9.17
CA ALA A 191 14.40 -26.39 9.34
C ALA A 191 14.80 -26.59 10.81
N ALA A 192 14.72 -25.53 11.63
CA ALA A 192 14.91 -25.59 13.08
C ALA A 192 13.67 -26.07 13.86
N GLY A 193 12.58 -26.43 13.19
CA GLY A 193 11.34 -26.94 13.80
C GLY A 193 10.33 -25.87 14.21
N LEU A 194 10.53 -24.61 13.82
CA LEU A 194 9.61 -23.51 14.14
C LEU A 194 8.44 -23.47 13.15
N ARG A 195 7.27 -23.12 13.66
CA ARG A 195 6.05 -22.83 12.90
C ARG A 195 6.18 -21.44 12.26
N ALA A 196 6.89 -21.36 11.14
CA ALA A 196 7.08 -20.11 10.41
C ALA A 196 6.18 -20.02 9.17
N PHE A 197 5.60 -18.84 8.96
CA PHE A 197 4.72 -18.51 7.83
C PHE A 197 5.08 -17.14 7.25
N ALA A 198 5.01 -16.99 5.92
CA ALA A 198 5.23 -15.72 5.24
C ALA A 198 3.98 -15.26 4.49
N VAL A 199 3.77 -13.95 4.39
CA VAL A 199 2.68 -13.36 3.64
C VAL A 199 3.14 -12.23 2.73
N CYS A 200 2.52 -12.15 1.56
CA CYS A 200 2.69 -11.06 0.60
C CYS A 200 1.38 -10.27 0.42
N HIS A 201 1.48 -9.08 -0.16
CA HIS A 201 0.32 -8.26 -0.50
C HIS A 201 -0.46 -8.85 -1.68
N THR A 202 0.25 -9.46 -2.64
CA THR A 202 -0.33 -10.00 -3.88
C THR A 202 -0.04 -11.50 -4.04
N PRO A 203 -0.86 -12.22 -4.83
CA PRO A 203 -0.53 -13.58 -5.24
C PRO A 203 0.77 -13.69 -6.06
N ASP A 204 1.13 -12.65 -6.82
CA ASP A 204 2.41 -12.60 -7.55
C ASP A 204 3.59 -12.62 -6.57
N GLY A 205 3.58 -11.75 -5.56
CA GLY A 205 4.57 -11.75 -4.49
C GLY A 205 4.68 -13.11 -3.79
N ARG A 206 3.54 -13.77 -3.52
CA ARG A 206 3.49 -15.13 -2.96
C ARG A 206 4.19 -16.14 -3.87
N HIS A 207 3.92 -16.15 -5.17
CA HIS A 207 4.60 -17.07 -6.10
C HIS A 207 6.10 -16.80 -6.18
N ARG A 208 6.51 -15.53 -6.13
CA ARG A 208 7.93 -15.14 -6.22
C ARG A 208 8.73 -15.54 -4.99
N ILE A 209 8.17 -15.41 -3.80
CA ILE A 209 8.84 -15.86 -2.57
C ILE A 209 8.86 -17.39 -2.50
N ALA A 210 7.78 -18.07 -2.92
CA ALA A 210 7.72 -19.53 -2.99
C ALA A 210 8.71 -20.12 -4.03
N ALA A 211 9.09 -19.35 -5.04
CA ALA A 211 10.10 -19.73 -6.03
C ALA A 211 11.55 -19.53 -5.56
N GLN A 212 11.79 -18.92 -4.39
CA GLN A 212 13.15 -18.66 -3.90
C GLN A 212 13.83 -19.95 -3.40
N PRO A 213 15.15 -20.09 -3.57
CA PRO A 213 15.91 -21.18 -2.97
C PRO A 213 15.76 -21.19 -1.45
N GLY A 214 15.37 -22.33 -0.88
CA GLY A 214 15.14 -22.47 0.56
C GLY A 214 13.70 -22.22 1.01
N ALA A 215 12.81 -21.75 0.13
CA ALA A 215 11.37 -21.86 0.36
C ALA A 215 10.98 -23.36 0.27
N ASP A 216 10.29 -23.86 1.29
CA ASP A 216 9.74 -25.21 1.28
C ASP A 216 8.74 -25.32 0.12
N PRO A 217 8.90 -26.25 -0.84
CA PRO A 217 8.00 -26.41 -1.99
C PRO A 217 6.57 -26.79 -1.60
N ALA A 218 6.30 -27.09 -0.32
CA ALA A 218 4.95 -27.13 0.18
C ALA A 218 4.32 -25.72 0.12
N GLU A 219 3.34 -25.55 -0.77
CA GLU A 219 2.46 -24.37 -0.95
C GLU A 219 1.76 -23.86 0.34
N HIS A 220 2.05 -24.47 1.50
CA HIS A 220 1.45 -24.21 2.80
C HIS A 220 2.27 -23.29 3.72
N SER A 221 3.44 -22.79 3.30
CA SER A 221 4.30 -21.93 4.13
C SER A 221 4.24 -20.43 3.75
N VAL A 222 3.60 -20.11 2.63
CA VAL A 222 3.46 -18.74 2.14
C VAL A 222 2.03 -18.47 1.68
N GLY A 223 1.45 -17.37 2.16
CA GLY A 223 0.13 -16.90 1.73
C GLY A 223 0.13 -15.43 1.33
N THR A 224 -1.06 -14.88 1.30
CA THR A 224 -1.35 -13.46 1.15
C THR A 224 -1.91 -12.92 2.45
N VAL A 225 -1.72 -11.62 2.71
CA VAL A 225 -2.31 -10.98 3.89
C VAL A 225 -3.83 -11.18 3.92
N ALA A 226 -4.49 -11.07 2.76
CA ALA A 226 -5.94 -11.29 2.65
C ALA A 226 -6.34 -12.75 2.93
N GLY A 227 -5.57 -13.71 2.42
CA GLY A 227 -5.79 -15.14 2.69
C GLY A 227 -5.64 -15.47 4.17
N LEU A 228 -4.59 -14.94 4.82
CA LEU A 228 -4.34 -15.13 6.24
C LEU A 228 -5.45 -14.52 7.11
N LEU A 229 -5.82 -13.27 6.87
CA LEU A 229 -6.85 -12.58 7.66
C LEU A 229 -8.25 -13.18 7.48
N SER A 230 -8.54 -13.74 6.30
CA SER A 230 -9.81 -14.46 6.06
C SER A 230 -9.82 -15.90 6.56
N GLY A 231 -8.67 -16.45 6.97
CA GLY A 231 -8.50 -17.85 7.32
C GLY A 231 -8.54 -18.81 6.13
N ALA A 232 -8.50 -18.30 4.89
CA ALA A 232 -8.43 -19.11 3.68
C ALA A 232 -7.02 -19.66 3.40
N GLU A 233 -6.00 -19.01 3.96
CA GLU A 233 -4.59 -19.39 3.84
C GLU A 233 -3.91 -19.28 5.21
N GLY A 234 -2.83 -20.03 5.42
CA GLY A 234 -2.03 -19.91 6.65
C GLY A 234 -2.29 -20.97 7.70
N PRO A 235 -1.63 -20.83 8.87
CA PRO A 235 -1.75 -21.79 9.96
C PRO A 235 -3.15 -21.75 10.58
N GLY A 236 -3.47 -22.80 11.34
CA GLY A 236 -4.65 -22.83 12.18
C GLY A 236 -4.63 -21.76 13.27
N ARG A 237 -5.72 -21.70 14.03
CA ARG A 237 -5.82 -20.87 15.23
C ARG A 237 -5.95 -21.77 16.46
N ASP A 238 -5.36 -21.34 17.56
CA ASP A 238 -5.46 -22.03 18.85
C ASP A 238 -6.83 -21.79 19.51
N THR A 239 -6.99 -22.27 20.74
CA THR A 239 -8.23 -22.15 21.51
C THR A 239 -8.60 -20.72 21.88
N ASP A 240 -7.61 -19.82 21.93
CA ASP A 240 -7.79 -18.40 22.24
C ASP A 240 -7.96 -17.57 20.96
N GLY A 241 -7.89 -18.22 19.80
CA GLY A 241 -8.07 -17.61 18.49
C GLY A 241 -6.80 -16.98 17.92
N ALA A 242 -5.64 -17.13 18.53
CA ALA A 242 -4.37 -16.66 17.99
C ALA A 242 -3.84 -17.65 16.92
N LEU A 243 -3.04 -17.16 15.97
CA LEU A 243 -2.44 -18.00 14.94
C LEU A 243 -1.44 -18.98 15.58
N GLU A 244 -1.51 -20.25 15.18
CA GLU A 244 -0.59 -21.29 15.64
C GLU A 244 0.78 -21.18 14.94
N LEU A 245 1.53 -20.12 15.24
CA LEU A 245 2.83 -19.84 14.65
C LEU A 245 3.84 -19.28 15.67
N ASP A 246 5.13 -19.42 15.33
CA ASP A 246 6.26 -18.86 16.08
C ASP A 246 6.91 -17.67 15.35
N LEU A 247 6.76 -17.60 14.02
CA LEU A 247 7.27 -16.52 13.17
C LEU A 247 6.27 -16.17 12.06
N LEU A 248 5.94 -14.89 11.95
CA LEU A 248 5.25 -14.32 10.79
C LEU A 248 6.18 -13.33 10.06
N ILE A 249 6.34 -13.52 8.75
CA ILE A 249 7.08 -12.59 7.88
C ILE A 249 6.11 -11.91 6.91
N VAL A 250 6.02 -10.58 6.93
CA VAL A 250 5.24 -9.80 5.96
C VAL A 250 6.21 -9.14 4.96
N LEU A 251 6.17 -9.53 3.68
CA LEU A 251 7.16 -9.12 2.66
C LEU A 251 6.89 -7.78 1.97
N ASP A 252 5.63 -7.34 1.97
CA ASP A 252 5.17 -6.12 1.31
C ASP A 252 4.62 -5.15 2.37
N ALA A 253 5.38 -4.95 3.45
CA ALA A 253 4.95 -4.14 4.59
C ALA A 253 4.50 -2.70 4.23
N PRO A 254 5.09 -1.99 3.25
CA PRO A 254 4.58 -0.67 2.84
C PRO A 254 3.12 -0.68 2.35
N GLN A 255 2.58 -1.85 1.98
CA GLN A 255 1.23 -2.02 1.46
C GLN A 255 0.20 -2.36 2.55
N LEU A 256 0.63 -2.50 3.80
CA LEU A 256 -0.27 -2.64 4.95
C LEU A 256 -0.86 -1.28 5.34
N ASP A 257 -2.19 -1.20 5.35
CA ASP A 257 -2.93 -0.14 6.03
C ASP A 257 -3.06 -0.46 7.53
N VAL A 258 -3.46 0.55 8.30
CA VAL A 258 -3.53 0.44 9.76
C VAL A 258 -4.48 -0.65 10.24
N GLU A 259 -5.65 -0.80 9.61
CA GLU A 259 -6.64 -1.81 10.01
C GLU A 259 -6.11 -3.23 9.75
N SER A 260 -5.57 -3.49 8.56
CA SER A 260 -4.99 -4.80 8.23
C SER A 260 -3.80 -5.14 9.13
N ALA A 261 -2.98 -4.13 9.48
CA ALA A 261 -1.85 -4.30 10.38
C ALA A 261 -2.30 -4.62 11.81
N ALA A 262 -3.29 -3.89 12.34
CA ALA A 262 -3.86 -4.14 13.67
C ALA A 262 -4.41 -5.57 13.77
N MET A 263 -5.27 -5.96 12.82
CA MET A 263 -5.84 -7.31 12.78
C MET A 263 -4.77 -8.42 12.69
N LEU A 264 -3.70 -8.18 11.93
CA LEU A 264 -2.59 -9.12 11.78
C LEU A 264 -1.83 -9.28 13.10
N VAL A 265 -1.51 -8.18 13.76
CA VAL A 265 -0.75 -8.18 15.02
C VAL A 265 -1.57 -8.73 16.18
N GLU A 266 -2.86 -8.42 16.27
CA GLU A 266 -3.80 -9.00 17.23
C GLU A 266 -3.93 -10.52 17.06
N SER A 267 -3.80 -11.01 15.82
CA SER A 267 -3.84 -12.45 15.54
C SER A 267 -2.57 -13.20 15.96
N LEU A 268 -1.51 -12.53 16.42
CA LEU A 268 -0.28 -13.19 16.83
C LEU A 268 -0.33 -13.64 18.30
N PRO A 269 0.14 -14.86 18.63
CA PRO A 269 0.25 -15.31 20.01
C PRO A 269 1.42 -14.60 20.72
N ASP A 270 1.39 -14.61 22.04
CA ASP A 270 2.51 -14.11 22.84
C ASP A 270 3.77 -14.93 22.55
N GLY A 271 4.93 -14.26 22.46
CA GLY A 271 6.20 -14.91 22.15
C GLY A 271 6.42 -15.28 20.68
N ALA A 272 5.45 -15.04 19.79
CA ALA A 272 5.70 -15.04 18.35
C ALA A 272 6.64 -13.89 17.95
N ARG A 273 7.34 -14.09 16.83
CA ARG A 273 8.16 -13.07 16.19
C ARG A 273 7.49 -12.53 14.93
N LEU A 274 7.59 -11.22 14.71
CA LEU A 274 7.09 -10.54 13.53
C LEU A 274 8.25 -9.88 12.78
N VAL A 275 8.34 -10.18 11.49
CA VAL A 275 9.20 -9.45 10.55
C VAL A 275 8.35 -8.66 9.58
N LEU A 276 8.54 -7.35 9.56
CA LEU A 276 7.98 -6.48 8.52
C LEU A 276 9.10 -6.14 7.54
N SER A 277 9.01 -6.74 6.36
CA SER A 277 9.95 -6.57 5.26
C SER A 277 9.31 -5.77 4.14
N GLY A 278 10.10 -4.95 3.45
CA GLY A 278 9.68 -4.32 2.20
C GLY A 278 10.51 -3.11 1.81
N ASP A 279 10.14 -2.50 0.70
CA ASP A 279 10.87 -1.37 0.14
C ASP A 279 10.23 -0.03 0.58
N PRO A 280 10.91 0.82 1.37
CA PRO A 280 10.33 2.08 1.82
C PRO A 280 10.11 3.11 0.68
N ALA A 281 10.73 2.91 -0.50
CA ALA A 281 10.62 3.84 -1.62
C ALA A 281 9.40 3.60 -2.51
N VAL A 282 8.68 2.48 -2.35
CA VAL A 282 7.44 2.24 -3.10
C VAL A 282 6.27 3.06 -2.55
N LEU A 283 5.20 3.17 -3.36
CA LEU A 283 3.93 3.75 -2.94
C LEU A 283 3.38 3.01 -1.72
N TRP A 284 2.89 3.75 -0.73
CA TRP A 284 2.25 3.17 0.45
C TRP A 284 0.90 2.53 0.14
N SER A 285 0.37 1.83 1.15
CA SER A 285 -0.95 1.20 1.15
C SER A 285 -2.04 2.13 0.60
N ALA A 286 -3.00 1.53 -0.10
CA ALA A 286 -4.15 2.27 -0.61
C ALA A 286 -5.12 2.71 0.51
N GLY A 287 -5.10 2.02 1.66
CA GLY A 287 -5.83 2.39 2.85
C GLY A 287 -5.10 3.43 3.71
N PRO A 288 -5.71 3.84 4.83
CA PRO A 288 -5.16 4.85 5.72
C PRO A 288 -4.00 4.33 6.57
N GLY A 289 -3.17 5.27 7.00
CA GLY A 289 -1.96 5.01 7.78
C GLY A 289 -0.71 4.85 6.90
N ARG A 290 0.46 4.84 7.52
CA ARG A 290 1.74 4.55 6.86
C ARG A 290 2.60 3.67 7.77
N VAL A 291 2.03 2.54 8.18
CA VAL A 291 2.53 1.63 9.23
C VAL A 291 4.03 1.37 9.14
N PHE A 292 4.51 0.91 7.98
CA PHE A 292 5.93 0.60 7.80
C PHE A 292 6.82 1.84 7.91
N ALA A 293 6.40 2.97 7.36
CA ALA A 293 7.15 4.23 7.45
C ALA A 293 7.16 4.80 8.88
N ASP A 294 6.06 4.67 9.63
CA ASP A 294 5.99 5.09 11.02
C ASP A 294 6.86 4.24 11.93
N LEU A 295 6.90 2.92 11.71
CA LEU A 295 7.79 2.01 12.44
C LEU A 295 9.27 2.30 12.16
N LEU A 296 9.62 2.55 10.90
CA LEU A 296 10.97 2.98 10.53
C LEU A 296 11.35 4.30 11.23
N ALA A 297 10.43 5.25 11.30
CA ALA A 297 10.65 6.55 11.95
C ALA A 297 10.63 6.49 13.49
N ALA A 298 9.91 5.54 14.08
CA ALA A 298 9.83 5.35 15.53
C ALA A 298 11.12 4.76 16.11
N ARG A 299 11.81 3.88 15.36
CA ARG A 299 13.07 3.23 15.76
C ARG A 299 12.98 2.40 17.06
N VAL A 300 11.81 1.84 17.32
CA VAL A 300 11.51 1.03 18.52
C VAL A 300 11.95 -0.44 18.43
N CYS A 301 12.57 -0.86 17.33
CA CYS A 301 13.05 -2.22 17.10
C CYS A 301 14.20 -2.24 16.09
N PRO A 302 14.98 -3.34 15.97
CA PRO A 302 16.06 -3.45 15.00
C PRO A 302 15.59 -3.25 13.56
N GLN A 303 16.38 -2.51 12.79
CA GLN A 303 16.15 -2.23 11.38
C GLN A 303 17.31 -2.76 10.56
N ILE A 304 17.06 -3.81 9.79
CA ILE A 304 18.07 -4.47 8.96
C ILE A 304 17.88 -4.01 7.51
N ALA A 305 18.85 -3.26 7.00
CA ALA A 305 18.86 -2.86 5.60
C ALA A 305 19.65 -3.87 4.77
N SER A 306 18.98 -4.45 3.78
CA SER A 306 19.61 -5.33 2.79
C SER A 306 20.70 -4.57 2.04
N ARG A 307 21.81 -5.26 1.80
CA ARG A 307 22.94 -4.75 1.01
C ARG A 307 22.95 -5.33 -0.40
N VAL A 308 21.89 -6.04 -0.78
CA VAL A 308 21.78 -6.71 -2.08
C VAL A 308 21.00 -5.81 -3.04
N PRO A 309 21.66 -5.14 -4.00
CA PRO A 309 20.98 -4.29 -4.96
C PRO A 309 20.23 -5.10 -6.02
N ASP A 310 19.18 -4.50 -6.60
CA ASP A 310 18.55 -5.05 -7.79
C ASP A 310 19.50 -4.95 -8.99
N PRO A 311 19.72 -6.03 -9.76
CA PRO A 311 20.76 -6.07 -10.77
C PRO A 311 20.35 -5.37 -12.08
N GLY A 312 21.37 -5.02 -12.87
CA GLY A 312 21.22 -4.58 -14.26
C GLY A 312 20.70 -3.14 -14.40
N PRO A 313 20.52 -2.68 -15.66
CA PRO A 313 20.22 -1.28 -15.95
C PRO A 313 18.94 -0.76 -15.28
N ILE A 314 17.89 -1.58 -15.22
CA ILE A 314 16.62 -1.18 -14.58
C ILE A 314 16.82 -1.02 -13.06
N GLY A 315 17.56 -1.93 -12.42
CA GLY A 315 17.87 -1.83 -11.00
C GLY A 315 18.68 -0.58 -10.67
N GLU A 316 19.70 -0.27 -11.48
CA GLU A 316 20.50 0.95 -11.36
C GLU A 316 19.62 2.22 -11.48
N LEU A 317 18.75 2.28 -12.50
CA LEU A 317 17.84 3.40 -12.71
C LEU A 317 16.90 3.59 -11.52
N VAL A 318 16.28 2.51 -11.03
CA VAL A 318 15.34 2.56 -9.91
C VAL A 318 16.06 2.94 -8.61
N SER A 319 17.26 2.43 -8.37
CA SER A 319 18.09 2.82 -7.22
C SER A 319 18.41 4.32 -7.24
N GLY A 320 18.78 4.88 -8.40
CA GLY A 320 18.96 6.32 -8.56
C GLY A 320 17.69 7.11 -8.22
N ILE A 321 16.54 6.69 -8.76
CA ILE A 321 15.25 7.34 -8.48
C ILE A 321 14.95 7.35 -6.98
N GLY A 322 15.28 6.27 -6.26
CA GLY A 322 15.06 6.16 -4.82
C GLY A 322 15.77 7.26 -4.02
N VAL A 323 17.00 7.61 -4.40
CA VAL A 323 17.77 8.69 -3.77
C VAL A 323 17.47 10.08 -4.34
N GLY A 324 16.64 10.18 -5.38
CA GLY A 324 16.22 11.43 -6.00
C GLY A 324 17.01 11.81 -7.25
N GLU A 325 17.71 10.85 -7.87
CA GLU A 325 18.50 11.06 -9.08
C GLU A 325 17.88 10.32 -10.28
N LEU A 326 17.64 11.03 -11.38
CA LEU A 326 17.21 10.40 -12.64
C LEU A 326 18.39 10.28 -13.60
N ASN A 327 19.21 9.26 -13.36
CA ASN A 327 20.44 9.03 -14.12
C ASN A 327 20.17 8.43 -15.50
N GLN A 328 20.99 8.81 -16.48
CA GLN A 328 20.98 8.16 -17.79
C GLN A 328 21.79 6.86 -17.70
N VAL A 329 21.08 5.74 -17.60
CA VAL A 329 21.70 4.41 -17.49
C VAL A 329 21.95 3.81 -18.88
N ALA A 330 23.12 3.23 -19.09
CA ALA A 330 23.44 2.50 -20.31
C ALA A 330 22.62 1.20 -20.39
N ALA A 331 21.79 1.08 -21.42
CA ALA A 331 20.93 -0.09 -21.65
C ALA A 331 21.16 -0.67 -23.07
N PRO A 332 22.33 -1.29 -23.33
CA PRO A 332 22.70 -1.79 -24.66
C PRO A 332 21.77 -2.92 -25.15
N GLY A 333 21.16 -3.67 -24.24
CA GLY A 333 20.15 -4.68 -24.53
C GLY A 333 18.74 -4.10 -24.70
N LYS A 334 18.60 -2.78 -24.72
CA LYS A 334 17.32 -2.04 -24.71
C LYS A 334 16.50 -2.36 -23.46
N GLU A 335 17.14 -2.62 -22.33
CA GLU A 335 16.50 -2.81 -21.03
C GLU A 335 15.68 -1.57 -20.64
N ILE A 336 16.12 -0.38 -21.07
CA ILE A 336 15.42 0.90 -20.88
C ILE A 336 15.33 1.61 -22.23
N VAL A 337 14.12 1.99 -22.63
CA VAL A 337 13.86 2.76 -23.86
C VAL A 337 12.97 3.95 -23.54
N ILE A 338 13.43 5.15 -23.89
CA ILE A 338 12.67 6.38 -23.73
C ILE A 338 12.00 6.74 -25.06
N VAL A 339 10.68 6.98 -25.03
CA VAL A 339 9.86 7.29 -26.20
C VAL A 339 9.19 8.65 -25.98
N PRO A 340 9.76 9.75 -26.50
CA PRO A 340 9.16 11.06 -26.38
C PRO A 340 7.86 11.14 -27.20
N VAL A 341 6.85 11.82 -26.65
CA VAL A 341 5.55 12.05 -27.31
C VAL A 341 5.06 13.47 -27.09
N ARG A 342 4.29 13.99 -28.04
CA ARG A 342 3.83 15.39 -28.05
C ARG A 342 2.47 15.58 -27.42
N ASP A 343 1.59 14.59 -27.56
CA ASP A 343 0.23 14.63 -27.06
C ASP A 343 -0.26 13.25 -26.61
N ALA A 344 -1.43 13.23 -25.96
CA ALA A 344 -2.01 12.01 -25.43
C ALA A 344 -2.42 11.00 -26.51
N GLY A 345 -2.81 11.46 -27.70
CA GLY A 345 -3.15 10.57 -28.82
C GLY A 345 -1.92 9.83 -29.35
N GLU A 346 -0.81 10.56 -29.53
CA GLU A 346 0.48 9.96 -29.84
C GLU A 346 0.93 8.99 -28.74
N ALA A 347 0.77 9.36 -27.45
CA ALA A 347 1.10 8.49 -26.33
C ALA A 347 0.36 7.15 -26.38
N VAL A 348 -0.96 7.17 -26.61
CA VAL A 348 -1.78 5.95 -26.75
C VAL A 348 -1.32 5.15 -27.97
N HIS A 349 -1.15 5.79 -29.13
CA HIS A 349 -0.73 5.12 -30.37
C HIS A 349 0.63 4.41 -30.20
N ARG A 350 1.63 5.12 -29.67
CA ARG A 350 2.97 4.57 -29.40
C ARG A 350 2.91 3.43 -28.40
N THR A 351 2.09 3.55 -27.36
CA THR A 351 1.92 2.49 -26.36
C THR A 351 1.37 1.21 -26.98
N VAL A 352 0.32 1.31 -27.81
CA VAL A 352 -0.24 0.17 -28.52
C VAL A 352 0.80 -0.46 -29.45
N GLN A 353 1.56 0.34 -30.19
CA GLN A 353 2.64 -0.13 -31.06
C GLN A 353 3.77 -0.83 -30.27
N LEU A 354 4.11 -0.34 -29.08
CA LEU A 354 5.12 -0.96 -28.22
C LEU A 354 4.67 -2.32 -27.74
N VAL A 355 3.47 -2.40 -27.16
CA VAL A 355 2.92 -3.63 -26.58
C VAL A 355 2.65 -4.70 -27.64
N ALA A 356 2.03 -4.31 -28.76
CA ALA A 356 1.59 -5.28 -29.77
C ALA A 356 2.72 -5.72 -30.71
N ASP A 357 3.69 -4.84 -31.00
CA ASP A 357 4.63 -5.07 -32.10
C ASP A 357 6.10 -4.92 -31.68
N SER A 358 6.49 -3.77 -31.09
CA SER A 358 7.91 -3.44 -30.90
C SER A 358 8.58 -4.27 -29.80
N VAL A 359 7.94 -4.43 -28.64
CA VAL A 359 8.47 -5.22 -27.52
C VAL A 359 8.55 -6.71 -27.89
N PRO A 360 7.49 -7.35 -28.44
CA PRO A 360 7.58 -8.73 -28.91
C PRO A 360 8.68 -8.94 -29.95
N ARG A 361 8.80 -8.05 -30.94
CA ARG A 361 9.76 -8.21 -32.03
C ARG A 361 11.21 -7.94 -31.62
N ALA A 362 11.45 -6.89 -30.83
CA ALA A 362 12.80 -6.43 -30.52
C ALA A 362 13.39 -7.06 -29.26
N ILE A 363 12.55 -7.42 -28.28
CA ILE A 363 12.96 -7.93 -26.97
C ILE A 363 12.55 -9.40 -26.78
N GLY A 364 11.58 -9.90 -27.56
CA GLY A 364 11.08 -11.26 -27.45
C GLY A 364 10.12 -11.47 -26.26
N ILE A 365 9.54 -10.40 -25.72
CA ILE A 365 8.57 -10.47 -24.62
C ILE A 365 7.16 -10.35 -25.21
N PRO A 366 6.29 -11.37 -25.03
CA PRO A 366 4.94 -11.34 -25.58
C PRO A 366 4.05 -10.31 -24.87
N ALA A 367 2.96 -9.92 -25.54
CA ALA A 367 2.06 -8.87 -25.05
C ALA A 367 1.36 -9.23 -23.72
N ASP A 368 1.13 -10.51 -23.46
CA ASP A 368 0.59 -11.03 -22.20
C ASP A 368 1.60 -10.97 -21.03
N GLN A 369 2.88 -10.76 -21.30
CA GLN A 369 3.91 -10.50 -20.28
C GLN A 369 4.35 -9.03 -20.23
N THR A 370 3.61 -8.16 -20.92
CA THR A 370 3.79 -6.71 -20.90
C THR A 370 2.64 -6.04 -20.15
N VAL A 371 2.96 -5.12 -19.23
CA VAL A 371 1.97 -4.26 -18.56
C VAL A 371 2.11 -2.82 -19.01
N VAL A 372 1.01 -2.09 -19.07
CA VAL A 372 1.03 -0.63 -19.24
C VAL A 372 0.72 0.04 -17.90
N ILE A 373 1.48 1.07 -17.52
CA ILE A 373 1.29 1.80 -16.26
C ILE A 373 1.10 3.28 -16.53
N THR A 374 0.06 3.90 -15.97
CA THR A 374 -0.24 5.33 -16.13
C THR A 374 -0.74 5.91 -14.79
N PRO A 375 -0.61 7.24 -14.52
CA PRO A 375 -0.93 7.79 -13.19
C PRO A 375 -2.38 7.63 -12.74
N GLY A 376 -3.35 7.58 -13.67
CA GLY A 376 -4.77 7.63 -13.31
C GLY A 376 -5.72 6.94 -14.29
N HIS A 377 -7.00 6.92 -13.91
CA HIS A 377 -8.06 6.31 -14.72
C HIS A 377 -8.69 7.24 -15.77
N GLY A 378 -8.71 8.55 -15.50
CA GLY A 378 -9.24 9.56 -16.42
C GLY A 378 -8.17 10.14 -17.36
N GLY A 379 -8.58 11.06 -18.22
CA GLY A 379 -7.70 11.70 -19.21
C GLY A 379 -7.60 10.91 -20.52
N ALA A 380 -7.05 11.57 -21.54
CA ALA A 380 -6.94 11.03 -22.89
C ALA A 380 -5.93 9.88 -23.02
N ALA A 381 -5.00 9.72 -22.06
CA ALA A 381 -4.08 8.60 -21.95
C ALA A 381 -4.11 7.94 -20.54
N GLY A 382 -5.27 8.00 -19.88
CA GLY A 382 -5.52 7.23 -18.65
C GLY A 382 -5.78 5.75 -18.92
N THR A 383 -5.89 4.95 -17.85
CA THR A 383 -6.10 3.49 -18.00
C THR A 383 -7.35 3.15 -18.83
N ARG A 384 -8.42 3.96 -18.77
CA ARG A 384 -9.64 3.71 -19.58
C ARG A 384 -9.35 3.82 -21.09
N ALA A 385 -8.68 4.89 -21.52
CA ALA A 385 -8.34 5.10 -22.92
C ALA A 385 -7.33 4.06 -23.43
N LEU A 386 -6.28 3.79 -22.64
CA LEU A 386 -5.25 2.81 -22.97
C LEU A 386 -5.81 1.39 -23.06
N ASN A 387 -6.63 0.96 -22.09
CA ASN A 387 -7.26 -0.36 -22.14
C ASN A 387 -8.21 -0.51 -23.33
N SER A 388 -8.99 0.53 -23.66
CA SER A 388 -9.87 0.48 -24.84
C SER A 388 -9.07 0.26 -26.12
N ALA A 389 -7.99 1.02 -26.31
CA ALA A 389 -7.13 0.91 -27.49
C ALA A 389 -6.38 -0.45 -27.54
N LEU A 390 -5.89 -0.94 -26.39
CA LEU A 390 -5.22 -2.23 -26.30
C LEU A 390 -6.19 -3.39 -26.54
N LYS A 391 -7.42 -3.32 -26.03
CA LYS A 391 -8.47 -4.31 -26.33
C LYS A 391 -8.74 -4.38 -27.83
N GLU A 392 -8.99 -3.24 -28.47
CA GLU A 392 -9.26 -3.18 -29.91
C GLU A 392 -8.13 -3.82 -30.74
N ARG A 393 -6.88 -3.64 -30.30
CA ARG A 393 -5.70 -4.17 -31.00
C ARG A 393 -5.39 -5.65 -30.69
N LEU A 394 -5.56 -6.07 -29.43
CA LEU A 394 -5.06 -7.36 -28.93
C LEU A 394 -6.16 -8.41 -28.74
N ASN A 395 -7.39 -7.99 -28.42
CA ASN A 395 -8.54 -8.88 -28.27
C ASN A 395 -9.84 -8.20 -28.72
N PRO A 396 -9.99 -7.91 -30.03
CA PRO A 396 -11.19 -7.28 -30.57
C PRO A 396 -12.38 -8.22 -30.40
N GLY A 397 -13.46 -7.69 -29.84
CA GLY A 397 -14.65 -8.46 -29.55
C GLY A 397 -15.86 -7.57 -29.31
N PRO A 398 -17.06 -8.16 -29.34
CA PRO A 398 -18.32 -7.43 -29.20
C PRO A 398 -18.57 -6.86 -27.80
N GLY A 399 -17.80 -7.27 -26.77
CA GLY A 399 -17.93 -6.78 -25.40
C GLY A 399 -19.29 -7.10 -24.78
N ARG A 400 -19.89 -8.25 -25.12
CA ARG A 400 -21.31 -8.55 -24.81
C ARG A 400 -21.63 -8.57 -23.32
N PHE A 401 -20.63 -8.78 -22.47
CA PHE A 401 -20.81 -8.83 -21.03
C PHE A 401 -20.14 -7.61 -20.39
N GLY A 402 -20.83 -6.47 -20.36
CA GLY A 402 -20.31 -5.25 -19.72
C GLY A 402 -19.01 -4.72 -20.36
N GLY A 403 -18.80 -4.98 -21.64
CA GLY A 403 -17.58 -4.62 -22.36
C GLY A 403 -16.49 -5.70 -22.35
N PHE A 404 -16.72 -6.85 -21.72
CA PHE A 404 -15.76 -7.95 -21.64
C PHE A 404 -16.02 -9.06 -22.67
N ASP A 405 -14.95 -9.68 -23.14
CA ASP A 405 -14.92 -10.89 -23.97
C ASP A 405 -13.92 -11.91 -23.40
N PRO A 406 -14.09 -13.23 -23.67
CA PRO A 406 -13.08 -14.24 -23.35
C PRO A 406 -11.68 -13.84 -23.86
N GLY A 407 -10.66 -14.06 -23.04
CA GLY A 407 -9.28 -13.64 -23.31
C GLY A 407 -8.94 -12.21 -22.90
N ASP A 408 -9.93 -11.39 -22.50
CA ASP A 408 -9.64 -10.04 -22.01
C ASP A 408 -8.79 -10.09 -20.74
N ARG A 409 -7.74 -9.27 -20.71
CA ARG A 409 -6.98 -9.05 -19.49
C ARG A 409 -7.79 -8.15 -18.56
N ILE A 410 -7.79 -8.47 -17.28
CA ILE A 410 -8.56 -7.74 -16.28
C ILE A 410 -7.73 -7.35 -15.07
N ALA A 411 -8.22 -6.33 -14.37
CA ALA A 411 -7.84 -5.94 -13.04
C ALA A 411 -9.06 -6.16 -12.13
N TYR A 412 -9.04 -7.25 -11.37
CA TYR A 412 -10.12 -7.60 -10.45
C TYR A 412 -9.84 -7.02 -9.06
N SER A 413 -10.80 -6.30 -8.49
CA SER A 413 -10.74 -5.72 -7.16
C SER A 413 -11.72 -6.45 -6.24
N PRO A 414 -11.29 -7.50 -5.50
CA PRO A 414 -12.16 -8.23 -4.59
C PRO A 414 -12.62 -7.36 -3.41
N ALA A 415 -11.77 -6.41 -3.01
CA ALA A 415 -11.99 -5.43 -1.95
C ALA A 415 -11.27 -4.11 -2.31
N PRO A 416 -11.69 -2.96 -1.74
CA PRO A 416 -11.00 -1.68 -1.94
C PRO A 416 -9.50 -1.79 -1.64
N GLY A 417 -8.67 -1.14 -2.47
CA GLY A 417 -7.22 -1.16 -2.28
C GLY A 417 -6.53 -2.49 -2.57
N ARG A 418 -7.26 -3.48 -3.12
CA ARG A 418 -6.71 -4.74 -3.61
C ARG A 418 -6.99 -4.87 -5.11
N THR A 419 -5.98 -5.28 -5.86
CA THR A 419 -6.10 -5.58 -7.29
C THR A 419 -5.38 -6.89 -7.60
N VAL A 420 -6.08 -7.78 -8.30
CA VAL A 420 -5.58 -9.06 -8.77
C VAL A 420 -5.69 -9.10 -10.29
N PRO A 421 -4.57 -9.06 -11.02
CA PRO A 421 -4.58 -9.27 -12.46
C PRO A 421 -5.11 -10.65 -12.83
N GLY A 422 -5.75 -10.75 -13.98
CA GLY A 422 -6.34 -12.00 -14.45
C GLY A 422 -6.82 -11.94 -15.89
N VAL A 423 -7.54 -12.97 -16.30
CA VAL A 423 -8.09 -13.11 -17.66
C VAL A 423 -9.54 -13.56 -17.59
N VAL A 424 -10.39 -13.04 -18.47
CA VAL A 424 -11.77 -13.52 -18.65
C VAL A 424 -11.75 -14.87 -19.34
N VAL A 425 -12.38 -15.87 -18.74
CA VAL A 425 -12.56 -17.21 -19.32
C VAL A 425 -13.84 -17.28 -20.13
N LYS A 426 -14.96 -16.88 -19.52
CA LYS A 426 -16.29 -16.88 -20.13
C LYS A 426 -17.23 -15.96 -19.35
N ALA A 427 -18.41 -15.73 -19.90
CA ALA A 427 -19.52 -15.10 -19.20
C ALA A 427 -20.80 -15.91 -19.43
N ASP A 428 -21.60 -16.06 -18.39
CA ASP A 428 -22.90 -16.74 -18.44
C ASP A 428 -23.89 -16.11 -17.45
N ALA A 429 -24.96 -16.83 -17.09
CA ALA A 429 -26.01 -16.34 -16.20
C ALA A 429 -25.52 -16.08 -14.77
N ASP A 430 -24.47 -16.79 -14.33
CA ASP A 430 -23.92 -16.68 -12.97
C ASP A 430 -23.00 -15.47 -12.83
N GLY A 431 -22.44 -14.99 -13.95
CA GLY A 431 -21.62 -13.78 -14.00
C GLY A 431 -20.41 -13.92 -14.92
N LEU A 432 -19.36 -13.17 -14.56
CA LEU A 432 -18.08 -13.20 -15.27
C LEU A 432 -17.15 -14.22 -14.63
N HIS A 433 -16.69 -15.19 -15.42
CA HIS A 433 -15.74 -16.21 -14.98
C HIS A 433 -14.33 -15.75 -15.34
N LEU A 434 -13.48 -15.66 -14.33
CA LEU A 434 -12.11 -15.16 -14.42
C LEU A 434 -11.14 -16.25 -13.99
N THR A 435 -9.92 -16.20 -14.53
CA THR A 435 -8.75 -16.85 -13.92
C THR A 435 -7.85 -15.76 -13.35
N CYS A 436 -7.70 -15.75 -12.03
CA CYS A 436 -6.89 -14.79 -11.28
C CYS A 436 -5.78 -15.55 -10.54
N ALA A 437 -4.52 -15.25 -10.85
CA ALA A 437 -3.37 -15.95 -10.27
C ALA A 437 -3.46 -17.50 -10.33
N GLY A 438 -4.01 -18.03 -11.43
CA GLY A 438 -4.21 -19.47 -11.63
C GLY A 438 -5.48 -20.05 -10.98
N ALA A 439 -6.19 -19.29 -10.14
CA ALA A 439 -7.41 -19.73 -9.49
C ALA A 439 -8.67 -19.25 -10.24
N PRO A 440 -9.73 -20.08 -10.34
CA PRO A 440 -11.01 -19.66 -10.89
C PRO A 440 -11.75 -18.72 -9.93
N VAL A 441 -12.30 -17.63 -10.46
CA VAL A 441 -13.11 -16.66 -9.72
C VAL A 441 -14.38 -16.36 -10.51
N VAL A 442 -15.54 -16.37 -9.84
CA VAL A 442 -16.81 -15.94 -10.44
C VAL A 442 -17.20 -14.61 -9.83
N VAL A 443 -17.37 -13.58 -10.67
CA VAL A 443 -17.85 -12.27 -10.25
C VAL A 443 -19.32 -12.13 -10.66
N PRO A 444 -20.25 -12.03 -9.70
CA PRO A 444 -21.67 -11.84 -9.98
C PRO A 444 -21.93 -10.61 -10.84
N ARG A 445 -22.93 -10.68 -11.72
CA ARG A 445 -23.21 -9.65 -12.74
C ARG A 445 -23.30 -8.23 -12.17
N GLU A 446 -23.98 -8.08 -11.04
CA GLU A 446 -24.18 -6.83 -10.31
C GLU A 446 -22.90 -6.23 -9.72
N ARG A 447 -21.86 -7.06 -9.52
CA ARG A 447 -20.56 -6.63 -9.00
C ARG A 447 -19.55 -6.30 -10.09
N VAL A 448 -19.78 -6.72 -11.33
CA VAL A 448 -18.79 -6.62 -12.42
C VAL A 448 -18.36 -5.18 -12.67
N GLU A 449 -19.31 -4.24 -12.75
CA GLU A 449 -19.03 -2.82 -13.00
C GLU A 449 -18.14 -2.18 -11.92
N GLY A 450 -18.33 -2.58 -10.67
CA GLY A 450 -17.58 -2.05 -9.52
C GLY A 450 -16.25 -2.76 -9.26
N ALA A 451 -16.17 -4.06 -9.59
CA ALA A 451 -15.06 -4.92 -9.17
C ALA A 451 -14.11 -5.31 -10.31
N VAL A 452 -14.51 -5.17 -11.59
CA VAL A 452 -13.70 -5.63 -12.72
C VAL A 452 -13.47 -4.47 -13.70
N ARG A 453 -12.21 -4.29 -14.09
CA ARG A 453 -11.81 -3.39 -15.18
C ARG A 453 -10.93 -4.16 -16.15
N HIS A 454 -10.79 -3.70 -17.39
CA HIS A 454 -9.72 -4.18 -18.26
C HIS A 454 -8.35 -3.90 -17.64
N GLY A 455 -7.40 -4.79 -17.88
CA GLY A 455 -6.14 -4.90 -17.14
C GLY A 455 -4.88 -4.98 -18.00
N TRP A 456 -4.92 -4.53 -19.26
CA TRP A 456 -3.68 -4.29 -20.01
C TRP A 456 -2.94 -3.06 -19.48
N ALA A 457 -3.70 -2.03 -19.07
CA ALA A 457 -3.21 -0.82 -18.45
C ALA A 457 -3.71 -0.67 -17.01
N LEU A 458 -2.78 -0.45 -16.08
CA LEU A 458 -3.01 -0.31 -14.65
C LEU A 458 -2.53 1.05 -14.16
N THR A 459 -3.03 1.48 -13.00
CA THR A 459 -2.36 2.55 -12.24
C THR A 459 -1.18 1.97 -11.44
N ALA A 460 -0.21 2.81 -11.07
CA ALA A 460 0.93 2.35 -10.26
C ALA A 460 0.49 1.72 -8.92
N HIS A 461 -0.57 2.25 -8.28
CA HIS A 461 -1.17 1.68 -7.07
C HIS A 461 -1.83 0.31 -7.30
N GLN A 462 -2.30 0.02 -8.52
CA GLN A 462 -2.84 -1.30 -8.86
C GLN A 462 -1.74 -2.30 -9.24
N ALA A 463 -0.58 -1.80 -9.70
CA ALA A 463 0.55 -2.61 -10.11
C ALA A 463 1.56 -2.89 -8.99
N VAL A 464 1.47 -2.16 -7.86
CA VAL A 464 2.37 -2.33 -6.72
C VAL A 464 2.30 -3.76 -6.17
N GLY A 465 3.46 -4.33 -5.82
CA GLY A 465 3.56 -5.71 -5.35
C GLY A 465 3.46 -6.79 -6.43
N ALA A 466 3.30 -6.44 -7.71
CA ALA A 466 3.39 -7.38 -8.84
C ALA A 466 4.52 -6.98 -9.81
N ARG A 467 5.04 -7.91 -10.61
CA ARG A 467 6.07 -7.63 -11.63
C ARG A 467 5.74 -8.27 -12.99
N TRP A 468 6.34 -7.70 -14.04
CA TRP A 468 6.16 -8.16 -15.42
C TRP A 468 7.50 -8.17 -16.15
N LEU A 469 7.66 -9.06 -17.13
CA LEU A 469 8.86 -9.09 -17.94
C LEU A 469 9.10 -7.74 -18.64
N ALA A 470 8.03 -7.11 -19.14
CA ALA A 470 8.07 -5.76 -19.69
C ALA A 470 7.04 -4.83 -19.04
N ALA A 471 7.41 -3.57 -18.83
CA ALA A 471 6.49 -2.50 -18.50
C ALA A 471 6.61 -1.34 -19.48
N VAL A 472 5.47 -0.79 -19.91
CA VAL A 472 5.36 0.45 -20.67
C VAL A 472 4.74 1.51 -19.77
N VAL A 473 5.56 2.44 -19.28
CA VAL A 473 5.09 3.54 -18.41
C VAL A 473 4.72 4.73 -19.28
N VAL A 474 3.47 5.18 -19.18
CA VAL A 474 2.88 6.22 -20.01
C VAL A 474 2.64 7.48 -19.19
N LEU A 475 3.34 8.54 -19.55
CA LEU A 475 3.36 9.84 -18.88
C LEU A 475 2.92 10.93 -19.88
N PRO A 476 1.60 11.10 -20.12
CA PRO A 476 1.11 12.21 -20.95
C PRO A 476 1.42 13.56 -20.31
N GLY A 477 1.40 14.67 -21.07
CA GLY A 477 1.80 15.99 -20.56
C GLY A 477 1.01 16.48 -19.33
N ASP A 478 -0.26 16.09 -19.19
CA ASP A 478 -1.12 16.39 -18.04
C ASP A 478 -0.82 15.55 -16.79
N ALA A 479 0.04 14.53 -16.90
CA ALA A 479 0.47 13.70 -15.76
C ALA A 479 1.36 14.44 -14.75
N ALA A 480 1.99 15.55 -15.13
CA ALA A 480 3.04 16.22 -14.35
C ALA A 480 2.66 16.45 -12.87
N GLN A 481 1.41 16.82 -12.59
CA GLN A 481 0.92 17.10 -11.23
C GLN A 481 0.68 15.83 -10.38
N ALA A 482 0.56 14.67 -11.02
CA ALA A 482 0.33 13.39 -10.35
C ALA A 482 1.64 12.67 -10.01
N LEU A 483 2.78 13.14 -10.53
CA LEU A 483 4.07 12.50 -10.32
C LEU A 483 4.65 12.84 -8.95
N SER A 484 5.24 11.83 -8.34
CA SER A 484 6.09 11.95 -7.16
C SER A 484 7.22 10.93 -7.28
N ARG A 485 8.30 11.11 -6.52
CA ARG A 485 9.41 10.15 -6.48
C ARG A 485 8.93 8.72 -6.20
N PRO A 486 8.09 8.43 -5.18
CA PRO A 486 7.59 7.07 -4.95
C PRO A 486 6.74 6.53 -6.09
N TRP A 487 5.98 7.39 -6.78
CA TRP A 487 5.19 6.96 -7.93
C TRP A 487 6.10 6.50 -9.08
N VAL A 488 7.12 7.31 -9.42
CA VAL A 488 8.08 6.99 -10.49
C VAL A 488 8.88 5.74 -10.13
N TYR A 489 9.39 5.67 -8.90
CA TYR A 489 10.10 4.53 -8.35
C TYR A 489 9.28 3.23 -8.51
N THR A 490 8.03 3.27 -8.05
CA THR A 490 7.13 2.11 -8.09
C THR A 490 6.85 1.68 -9.52
N ALA A 491 6.46 2.63 -10.40
CA ALA A 491 6.07 2.34 -11.77
C ALA A 491 7.24 1.76 -12.59
N PHE A 492 8.43 2.33 -12.47
CA PHE A 492 9.61 1.89 -13.22
C PHE A 492 10.12 0.54 -12.71
N GLY A 493 10.07 0.32 -11.39
CA GLY A 493 10.47 -0.94 -10.77
C GLY A 493 9.53 -2.14 -11.03
N ARG A 494 8.44 -1.98 -11.80
CA ARG A 494 7.57 -3.11 -12.17
C ARG A 494 8.14 -3.97 -13.31
N ALA A 495 9.05 -3.43 -14.11
CA ALA A 495 9.71 -4.15 -15.19
C ALA A 495 10.83 -5.07 -14.68
N GLU A 496 10.95 -6.27 -15.24
CA GLU A 496 12.07 -7.17 -14.93
C GLU A 496 13.16 -7.15 -15.99
N ARG A 497 12.77 -7.13 -17.28
CA ARG A 497 13.70 -7.23 -18.41
C ARG A 497 13.67 -6.01 -19.31
N HIS A 498 12.52 -5.34 -19.40
CA HIS A 498 12.35 -4.21 -20.31
C HIS A 498 11.40 -3.13 -19.78
N LEU A 499 11.87 -1.89 -19.77
CA LEU A 499 11.10 -0.71 -19.45
C LEU A 499 11.06 0.22 -20.66
N SER A 500 9.87 0.47 -21.19
CA SER A 500 9.62 1.57 -22.13
C SER A 500 8.96 2.72 -21.40
N VAL A 501 9.50 3.94 -21.51
CA VAL A 501 8.93 5.15 -20.90
C VAL A 501 8.41 6.05 -22.02
N VAL A 502 7.09 6.03 -22.23
CA VAL A 502 6.38 6.91 -23.16
C VAL A 502 6.09 8.21 -22.44
N HIS A 503 6.87 9.27 -22.67
CA HIS A 503 6.75 10.50 -21.88
C HIS A 503 6.64 11.78 -22.70
N GLY A 504 5.67 12.61 -22.33
CA GLY A 504 5.49 13.99 -22.79
C GLY A 504 5.59 15.02 -21.65
N VAL A 505 6.12 14.61 -20.48
CA VAL A 505 6.22 15.44 -19.28
C VAL A 505 7.55 16.20 -19.15
N GLU A 506 8.48 16.02 -20.09
CA GLU A 506 9.77 16.73 -20.17
C GLU A 506 10.45 16.91 -18.79
N GLN A 507 10.72 18.17 -18.38
CA GLN A 507 11.40 18.52 -17.13
C GLN A 507 10.59 18.22 -15.86
N ALA A 508 9.29 17.95 -15.97
CA ALA A 508 8.50 17.59 -14.81
C ALA A 508 8.87 16.21 -14.25
N LEU A 509 9.39 15.28 -15.07
CA LEU A 509 9.85 13.97 -14.61
C LEU A 509 11.09 14.07 -13.69
N PRO A 510 12.23 14.64 -14.12
CA PRO A 510 13.39 14.78 -13.23
C PRO A 510 13.07 15.65 -12.00
N LYS A 511 12.24 16.69 -12.15
CA LYS A 511 11.79 17.50 -11.01
C LYS A 511 10.97 16.69 -10.00
N ALA A 512 10.03 15.86 -10.46
CA ALA A 512 9.25 14.99 -9.57
C ALA A 512 10.13 13.99 -8.82
N VAL A 513 11.15 13.43 -9.49
CA VAL A 513 12.13 12.53 -8.87
C VAL A 513 12.97 13.28 -7.82
N ALA A 514 13.49 14.46 -8.13
CA ALA A 514 14.36 15.20 -7.22
C ALA A 514 13.60 15.81 -6.03
N GLU A 515 12.44 16.42 -6.26
CA GLU A 515 11.86 17.39 -5.31
C GLU A 515 10.51 16.96 -4.73
N THR A 516 9.83 15.95 -5.28
CA THR A 516 8.46 15.60 -4.87
C THR A 516 8.43 14.29 -4.07
N PRO A 517 8.52 14.32 -2.74
CA PRO A 517 8.47 13.13 -1.90
C PRO A 517 7.07 12.49 -1.88
N ALA A 518 6.90 11.44 -1.07
CA ALA A 518 5.58 10.91 -0.74
C ALA A 518 4.67 12.01 -0.17
N LYS A 519 3.39 12.00 -0.54
CA LYS A 519 2.41 12.90 0.07
C LYS A 519 2.36 12.61 1.58
N PRO A 520 2.43 13.63 2.44
CA PRO A 520 2.39 13.42 3.88
C PRO A 520 1.04 12.77 4.27
N ARG A 521 1.12 11.81 5.19
CA ARG A 521 -0.04 11.23 5.88
C ARG A 521 0.08 11.59 7.35
N THR A 522 -1.02 12.02 7.95
CA THR A 522 -1.10 12.33 9.37
C THR A 522 -1.53 11.07 10.10
N THR A 523 -0.66 10.59 10.99
CA THR A 523 -0.83 9.37 11.78
C THR A 523 -0.42 9.62 13.23
N ARG A 524 -0.92 8.79 14.14
CA ARG A 524 -0.57 8.79 15.57
C ARG A 524 0.38 7.66 15.94
N LEU A 525 0.49 6.63 15.10
CA LEU A 525 1.23 5.39 15.39
C LEU A 525 2.67 5.66 15.86
N GLN A 526 3.39 6.59 15.24
CA GLN A 526 4.75 6.93 15.67
C GLN A 526 4.80 7.45 17.11
N THR A 527 3.87 8.35 17.48
CA THR A 527 3.76 8.91 18.83
C THR A 527 3.40 7.82 19.84
N LEU A 528 2.43 6.97 19.50
CA LEU A 528 1.97 5.87 20.36
C LEU A 528 3.11 4.88 20.65
N LEU A 529 3.86 4.47 19.62
CA LEU A 529 4.97 3.51 19.77
C LEU A 529 6.08 4.04 20.68
N ARG A 530 6.45 5.33 20.55
CA ARG A 530 7.47 5.96 21.39
C ARG A 530 7.07 6.03 22.86
N ALA A 531 5.78 6.19 23.14
CA ALA A 531 5.29 6.22 24.52
C ALA A 531 5.32 4.84 25.19
N GLN A 532 5.19 3.77 24.41
CA GLN A 532 5.04 2.41 24.93
C GLN A 532 6.33 1.59 24.92
N VAL A 533 7.26 1.89 24.01
CA VAL A 533 8.55 1.19 23.91
C VAL A 533 9.66 2.18 24.26
N PRO A 534 10.27 2.08 25.46
CA PRO A 534 11.41 2.91 25.82
C PRO A 534 12.55 2.72 24.81
N ASN A 535 13.18 3.82 24.38
CA ASN A 535 14.44 3.73 23.66
C ASN A 535 15.53 3.36 24.68
N ASP A 536 16.10 2.16 24.54
CA ASP A 536 17.36 1.77 25.21
C ASP A 536 18.59 2.42 24.56
#